data_AF-A0A935H2E0-F1
#
_entry.id   AF-A0A935H2E0-F1
#
_cell.length_a   1.000
_cell.length_b   1.000
_cell.length_c   1.000
_cell.angle_alpha   90.00
_cell.angle_beta   90.00
_cell.angle_gamma   90.00
#
_symmetry.space_group_name_H-M   'P 1'
#
loop_
_entity.id
_entity.type
_entity.pdbx_description
1 polymer ?
#
loop_
_entity_poly.entity_id
_entity_poly.type
_entity_poly.pdbx_seq_one_letter_code
_entity_poly.pdbx_strand_id
1 'polypeptide(L)'
;MNIRAYLQRIHNHVVDMLGLRMTHFASVAERSAHVRTSSLIGLVVGAVFGLFNVLTPGMLALGLVEWAAVLVLILPAAVLARGGRYVFVCETLMLAAAAVIFGALIVLGGVEGTGMLWVYAAPFIAFFLKGQRQGWWYSVGFIAVMMAYFGVRSPEWGAVYPYSPVVVTQFLLSLCFYTVFAANMNLQRSRFEEKLHQRVHEKTRMRKSCWARCSFWPPTTR
;
A
#
# COMPACT_ATOMS: atom_id res chain seq x y z
N MET A 1 13.97 18.18 -36.10
CA MET A 1 13.66 17.17 -35.06
C MET A 1 12.28 17.48 -34.49
N ASN A 2 11.32 16.55 -34.53
CA ASN A 2 9.93 16.82 -34.17
C ASN A 2 9.75 16.79 -32.63
N ILE A 3 9.66 17.96 -32.00
CA ILE A 3 9.54 18.12 -30.53
C ILE A 3 8.35 17.33 -29.97
N ARG A 4 7.22 17.24 -30.69
CA ARG A 4 6.07 16.43 -30.26
C ARG A 4 6.41 14.95 -30.16
N ALA A 5 7.14 14.41 -31.13
CA ALA A 5 7.53 12.99 -31.10
C ALA A 5 8.47 12.68 -29.92
N TYR A 6 9.36 13.62 -29.57
CA TYR A 6 10.23 13.50 -28.42
C TYR A 6 9.46 13.53 -27.09
N LEU A 7 8.55 14.50 -26.93
CA LEU A 7 7.69 14.60 -25.75
C LEU A 7 6.80 13.36 -25.59
N GLN A 8 6.26 12.82 -26.69
CA GLN A 8 5.47 11.59 -26.67
C GLN A 8 6.29 10.38 -26.19
N ARG A 9 7.56 10.27 -26.60
CA ARG A 9 8.46 9.20 -26.14
C ARG A 9 8.76 9.32 -24.65
N ILE A 10 9.09 10.53 -24.18
CA ILE A 10 9.33 10.77 -22.75
C ILE A 10 8.07 10.42 -21.95
N HIS A 11 6.91 10.92 -22.38
CA HIS A 11 5.64 10.63 -21.72
C HIS A 11 5.36 9.12 -21.64
N ASN A 12 5.54 8.39 -22.74
CA ASN A 12 5.35 6.94 -22.74
C ASN A 12 6.35 6.24 -21.81
N HIS A 13 7.62 6.65 -21.82
CA HIS A 13 8.61 6.09 -20.90
C HIS A 13 8.26 6.37 -19.45
N VAL A 14 7.80 7.58 -19.11
CA VAL A 14 7.37 7.92 -17.75
C VAL A 14 6.15 7.09 -17.35
N VAL A 15 5.14 7.00 -18.21
CA VAL A 15 3.92 6.20 -17.96
C VAL A 15 4.26 4.71 -17.75
N ASP A 16 5.19 4.18 -18.54
CA ASP A 16 5.64 2.79 -18.44
C ASP A 16 6.55 2.56 -17.23
N MET A 17 7.40 3.53 -16.88
CA MET A 17 8.23 3.51 -15.67
C MET A 17 7.40 3.62 -14.39
N LEU A 18 6.30 4.38 -14.42
CA LEU A 18 5.36 4.49 -13.29
C LEU A 18 4.35 3.34 -13.26
N GLY A 19 4.36 2.46 -14.27
CA GLY A 19 3.50 1.27 -14.36
C GLY A 19 2.01 1.59 -14.46
N LEU A 20 1.63 2.79 -14.91
CA LEU A 20 0.23 3.23 -14.93
C LEU A 20 -0.67 2.39 -15.85
N ARG A 21 -0.07 1.67 -16.80
CA ARG A 21 -0.74 0.77 -17.76
C ARG A 21 -0.85 -0.68 -17.28
N MET A 22 -0.24 -1.04 -16.15
CA MET A 22 -0.26 -2.42 -15.69
C MET A 22 -1.61 -2.76 -15.06
N THR A 23 -2.30 -3.73 -15.65
CA THR A 23 -3.46 -4.38 -15.04
C THR A 23 -2.96 -5.40 -14.02
N HIS A 24 -3.44 -5.31 -12.79
CA HIS A 24 -3.02 -6.21 -11.71
C HIS A 24 -3.63 -7.60 -11.92
N PHE A 25 -2.79 -8.61 -12.14
CA PHE A 25 -3.21 -9.98 -12.47
C PHE A 25 -3.21 -10.97 -11.30
N ALA A 26 -3.07 -10.51 -10.05
CA ALA A 26 -3.11 -11.44 -8.92
C ALA A 26 -4.49 -12.12 -8.80
N SER A 27 -4.46 -13.43 -8.55
CA SER A 27 -5.67 -14.20 -8.32
C SER A 27 -6.40 -13.71 -7.05
N VAL A 28 -7.72 -13.89 -6.99
CA VAL A 28 -8.51 -13.52 -5.79
C VAL A 28 -8.00 -14.24 -4.53
N ALA A 29 -7.55 -15.48 -4.67
CA ALA A 29 -6.99 -16.27 -3.57
C ALA A 29 -5.70 -15.65 -3.02
N GLU A 30 -4.79 -15.23 -3.90
CA GLU A 30 -3.53 -14.59 -3.53
C GLU A 30 -3.77 -13.23 -2.85
N ARG A 31 -4.65 -12.39 -3.41
CA ARG A 31 -5.04 -11.13 -2.78
C ARG A 31 -5.66 -11.35 -1.41
N SER A 32 -6.52 -12.36 -1.26
CA SER A 32 -7.11 -12.71 0.03
C SER A 32 -6.05 -13.12 1.06
N ALA A 33 -5.02 -13.87 0.63
CA ALA A 33 -3.91 -14.24 1.50
C ALA A 33 -3.11 -13.02 1.95
N HIS A 34 -2.77 -12.11 1.03
CA HIS A 34 -2.07 -10.86 1.35
C HIS A 34 -2.86 -9.99 2.33
N VAL A 35 -4.15 -9.75 2.05
CA VAL A 35 -5.02 -8.96 2.91
C VAL A 35 -5.17 -9.60 4.30
N ARG A 36 -5.28 -10.93 4.38
CA ARG A 36 -5.34 -11.63 5.67
C ARG A 36 -4.05 -11.43 6.47
N THR A 37 -2.90 -11.62 5.86
CA THR A 37 -1.61 -11.43 6.55
C THR A 37 -1.42 -9.98 6.97
N SER A 38 -1.68 -9.03 6.08
CA SER A 38 -1.52 -7.60 6.38
C SER A 38 -2.51 -7.09 7.42
N SER A 39 -3.76 -7.58 7.44
CA SER A 39 -4.74 -7.21 8.46
C SER A 39 -4.38 -7.76 9.84
N LEU A 40 -3.80 -8.97 9.92
CA LEU A 40 -3.27 -9.51 11.18
C LEU A 40 -2.07 -8.70 11.69
N ILE A 41 -1.13 -8.36 10.81
CA ILE A 41 0.00 -7.48 11.17
C ILE A 41 -0.53 -6.11 11.64
N GLY A 42 -1.44 -5.51 10.89
CA GLY A 42 -2.04 -4.23 11.23
C GLY A 42 -2.81 -4.26 12.56
N LEU A 43 -3.48 -5.36 12.88
CA LEU A 43 -4.19 -5.56 14.14
C LEU A 43 -3.20 -5.57 15.31
N VAL A 44 -2.14 -6.38 15.22
CA VAL A 44 -1.13 -6.50 16.28
C VAL A 44 -0.38 -5.20 16.46
N VAL A 45 0.18 -4.65 15.37
CA VAL A 45 0.97 -3.42 15.41
C VAL A 45 0.10 -2.25 15.87
N GLY A 46 -1.09 -2.08 15.29
CA GLY A 46 -2.01 -1.01 15.66
C GLY A 46 -2.47 -1.09 17.12
N ALA A 47 -2.76 -2.28 17.64
CA ALA A 47 -3.12 -2.45 19.04
C ALA A 47 -1.96 -2.10 19.99
N VAL A 48 -0.72 -2.48 19.64
CA VAL A 48 0.47 -2.14 20.43
C VAL A 48 0.70 -0.63 20.45
N PHE A 49 0.65 0.04 19.29
CA PHE A 49 0.81 1.50 19.21
C PHE A 49 -0.32 2.24 19.92
N GLY A 50 -1.58 1.81 19.72
CA GLY A 50 -2.72 2.40 20.42
C GLY A 50 -2.60 2.27 21.93
N LEU A 51 -2.18 1.09 22.44
CA LEU A 51 -1.94 0.91 23.86
C LEU A 51 -0.78 1.76 24.37
N PHE A 52 0.34 1.78 23.64
CA PHE A 52 1.49 2.63 23.96
C PHE A 52 1.09 4.11 24.08
N ASN A 53 0.32 4.64 23.13
CA ASN A 53 -0.12 6.03 23.13
C ASN A 53 -1.18 6.31 24.21
N VAL A 54 -2.05 5.37 24.55
CA VAL A 54 -2.96 5.50 25.71
C VAL A 54 -2.20 5.61 27.02
N LEU A 55 -1.12 4.84 27.17
CA LEU A 55 -0.29 4.82 28.38
C LEU A 55 0.74 5.96 28.43
N THR A 56 0.94 6.68 27.34
CA THR A 56 1.90 7.78 27.26
C THR A 56 1.23 9.11 27.65
N PRO A 57 1.78 9.86 28.64
CA PRO A 57 1.22 11.15 29.02
C PRO A 57 1.08 12.11 27.84
N GLY A 58 -0.10 12.75 27.71
CA GLY A 58 -0.40 13.68 26.62
C GLY A 58 -0.81 13.03 25.28
N MET A 59 -0.73 11.70 25.15
CA MET A 59 -1.03 10.99 23.89
C MET A 59 -2.37 10.24 23.89
N LEU A 60 -3.20 10.42 24.92
CA LEU A 60 -4.47 9.71 25.08
C LEU A 60 -5.38 9.85 23.85
N ALA A 61 -5.53 11.06 23.30
CA ALA A 61 -6.38 11.30 22.13
C ALA A 61 -5.89 10.49 20.91
N LEU A 62 -4.58 10.47 20.67
CA LEU A 62 -3.98 9.70 19.57
C LEU A 62 -4.20 8.20 19.79
N GLY A 63 -3.92 7.70 20.99
CA GLY A 63 -4.11 6.29 21.31
C GLY A 63 -5.56 5.82 21.19
N LEU A 64 -6.53 6.66 21.57
CA LEU A 64 -7.95 6.36 21.39
C LEU A 64 -8.37 6.32 19.91
N VAL A 65 -7.86 7.23 19.08
CA VAL A 65 -8.12 7.23 17.64
C VAL A 65 -7.51 5.99 16.98
N GLU A 66 -6.29 5.61 17.36
CA GLU A 66 -5.64 4.39 16.87
C GLU A 66 -6.43 3.14 17.28
N TRP A 67 -6.84 3.02 18.55
CA TRP A 67 -7.68 1.92 19.00
C TRP A 67 -9.02 1.88 18.28
N ALA A 68 -9.68 3.02 18.07
CA ALA A 68 -10.92 3.09 17.31
C ALA A 68 -10.71 2.61 15.86
N ALA A 69 -9.65 3.06 15.19
CA ALA A 69 -9.33 2.61 13.83
C ALA A 69 -9.03 1.09 13.79
N VAL A 70 -8.31 0.56 14.78
CA VAL A 70 -8.03 -0.87 14.91
C VAL A 70 -9.32 -1.67 15.08
N LEU A 71 -10.19 -1.29 16.02
CA LEU A 71 -11.40 -2.03 16.36
C LEU A 71 -12.51 -1.89 15.31
N VAL A 72 -12.66 -0.72 14.69
CA VAL A 72 -13.76 -0.42 13.77
C VAL A 72 -13.40 -0.71 12.32
N LEU A 73 -12.11 -0.66 11.94
CA LEU A 73 -11.70 -0.80 10.54
C LEU A 73 -10.82 -2.04 10.32
N ILE A 74 -9.76 -2.21 11.10
CA ILE A 74 -8.81 -3.32 10.88
C ILE A 74 -9.39 -4.66 11.34
N LEU A 75 -10.03 -4.72 12.51
CA LEU A 75 -10.61 -5.95 13.04
C LEU A 75 -11.71 -6.51 12.11
N PRO A 76 -12.69 -5.72 11.62
CA PRO A 76 -13.64 -6.20 10.63
C PRO A 76 -12.96 -6.67 9.34
N ALA A 77 -11.93 -5.97 8.85
CA ALA A 77 -11.16 -6.43 7.70
C ALA A 77 -10.50 -7.80 7.95
N ALA A 78 -9.92 -8.03 9.14
CA ALA A 78 -9.28 -9.29 9.51
C ALA A 78 -10.30 -10.46 9.61
N VAL A 79 -11.50 -10.19 10.12
CA VAL A 79 -12.58 -11.19 10.20
C VAL A 79 -13.09 -11.53 8.80
N LEU A 80 -13.36 -10.52 7.98
CA LEU A 80 -13.88 -10.69 6.61
C LEU A 80 -12.88 -11.34 5.66
N ALA A 81 -11.57 -11.13 5.87
CA ALA A 81 -10.50 -11.70 5.04
C ALA A 81 -10.44 -13.23 5.07
N ARG A 82 -11.11 -13.89 6.03
CA ARG A 82 -11.18 -15.36 6.11
C ARG A 82 -12.00 -15.99 4.98
N GLY A 83 -12.98 -15.26 4.45
CA GLY A 83 -13.96 -15.80 3.50
C GLY A 83 -13.66 -15.57 2.01
N GLY A 84 -12.61 -14.82 1.65
CA GLY A 84 -12.21 -14.55 0.25
C GLY A 84 -13.21 -13.75 -0.62
N ARG A 85 -14.47 -13.66 -0.22
CA ARG A 85 -15.54 -12.96 -0.96
C ARG A 85 -15.44 -11.44 -0.88
N TYR A 86 -14.91 -10.91 0.22
CA TYR A 86 -14.94 -9.47 0.53
C TYR A 86 -13.55 -8.81 0.48
N VAL A 87 -12.62 -9.35 -0.32
CA VAL A 87 -11.23 -8.86 -0.42
C VAL A 87 -11.18 -7.35 -0.69
N PHE A 88 -11.98 -6.87 -1.63
CA PHE A 88 -12.01 -5.44 -1.97
C PHE A 88 -12.44 -4.57 -0.77
N VAL A 89 -13.45 -5.00 -0.01
CA VAL A 89 -13.93 -4.29 1.19
C VAL A 89 -12.83 -4.28 2.25
N CYS A 90 -12.17 -5.41 2.47
CA CYS A 90 -11.08 -5.52 3.43
C CYS A 90 -9.92 -4.57 3.10
N GLU A 91 -9.48 -4.53 1.83
CA GLU A 91 -8.44 -3.59 1.38
C GLU A 91 -8.86 -2.13 1.61
N THR A 92 -10.13 -1.79 1.34
CA THR A 92 -10.65 -0.44 1.53
C THR A 92 -10.73 -0.07 3.01
N LEU A 93 -11.17 -0.98 3.88
CA LEU A 93 -11.18 -0.78 5.33
C LEU A 93 -9.76 -0.58 5.87
N MET A 94 -8.79 -1.36 5.40
CA MET A 94 -7.39 -1.22 5.79
C MET A 94 -6.79 0.13 5.35
N LEU A 95 -7.12 0.60 4.15
CA LEU A 95 -6.67 1.93 3.70
C LEU A 95 -7.36 3.06 4.42
N ALA A 96 -8.65 2.91 4.75
CA ALA A 96 -9.36 3.86 5.60
C ALA A 96 -8.71 3.93 6.99
N ALA A 97 -8.34 2.79 7.57
CA ALA A 97 -7.64 2.73 8.86
C ALA A 97 -6.28 3.45 8.79
N ALA A 98 -5.49 3.16 7.74
CA ALA A 98 -4.22 3.82 7.51
C ALA A 98 -4.38 5.34 7.37
N ALA A 99 -5.37 5.81 6.61
CA ALA A 99 -5.64 7.24 6.46
C ALA A 99 -6.03 7.92 7.78
N VAL A 100 -6.86 7.27 8.61
CA VAL A 100 -7.25 7.77 9.93
C VAL A 100 -6.06 7.82 10.88
N ILE A 101 -5.30 6.73 10.98
CA ILE A 101 -4.13 6.63 11.88
C ILE A 101 -3.05 7.63 11.48
N PHE A 102 -2.66 7.65 10.20
CA PHE A 102 -1.63 8.58 9.72
C PHE A 102 -2.09 10.04 9.76
N GLY A 103 -3.37 10.30 9.49
CA GLY A 103 -3.96 11.62 9.67
C GLY A 103 -3.90 12.08 11.13
N ALA A 104 -4.25 11.20 12.07
CA ALA A 104 -4.17 11.48 13.50
C ALA A 104 -2.72 11.73 13.97
N LEU A 105 -1.76 10.94 13.49
CA LEU A 105 -0.33 11.14 13.77
C LEU A 105 0.18 12.50 13.29
N ILE A 106 -0.32 12.98 12.14
CA ILE A 106 -0.01 14.32 11.65
C ILE A 106 -0.66 15.37 12.54
N VAL A 107 -1.96 15.28 12.80
CA VAL A 107 -2.68 16.31 13.57
C VAL A 107 -2.16 16.40 15.02
N LEU A 108 -1.94 15.25 15.66
CA LEU A 108 -1.63 15.16 17.09
C LEU A 108 -0.14 15.08 17.40
N GLY A 109 0.74 14.96 16.39
CA GLY A 109 2.19 15.05 16.57
C GLY A 109 2.86 13.75 16.98
N GLY A 110 2.20 12.87 17.73
CA GLY A 110 2.89 11.78 18.41
C GLY A 110 3.92 12.30 19.42
N VAL A 111 4.72 11.40 20.00
CA VAL A 111 5.75 11.76 20.99
C VAL A 111 6.78 12.68 20.34
N GLU A 112 6.91 13.91 20.86
CA GLU A 112 7.84 14.94 20.37
C GLU A 112 7.70 15.24 18.86
N GLY A 113 6.49 15.14 18.30
CA GLY A 113 6.27 15.46 16.88
C GLY A 113 6.73 14.37 15.91
N THR A 114 7.09 13.18 16.39
CA THR A 114 7.62 12.10 15.55
C THR A 114 6.55 11.37 14.73
N GLY A 115 5.26 11.67 14.94
CA GLY A 115 4.13 11.03 14.26
C GLY A 115 4.23 11.07 12.73
N MET A 116 4.73 12.17 12.17
CA MET A 116 4.94 12.34 10.74
C MET A 116 5.88 11.30 10.11
N LEU A 117 6.84 10.74 10.88
CA LEU A 117 7.82 9.78 10.37
C LEU A 117 7.16 8.45 9.99
N TRP A 118 6.10 8.07 10.70
CA TRP A 118 5.36 6.83 10.45
C TRP A 118 4.50 6.90 9.19
N VAL A 119 4.15 8.12 8.75
CA VAL A 119 3.30 8.36 7.58
C VAL A 119 3.99 7.95 6.28
N TYR A 120 5.32 7.83 6.26
CA TYR A 120 6.05 7.33 5.08
C TYR A 120 5.68 5.89 4.71
N ALA A 121 5.05 5.13 5.61
CA ALA A 121 4.50 3.81 5.30
C ALA A 121 3.22 3.86 4.44
N ALA A 122 2.49 4.99 4.44
CA ALA A 122 1.22 5.15 3.74
C ALA A 122 1.27 4.76 2.24
N PRO A 123 2.20 5.28 1.41
CA PRO A 123 2.26 4.88 0.00
C PRO A 123 2.56 3.40 -0.17
N PHE A 124 3.42 2.79 0.65
CA PHE A 124 3.72 1.36 0.57
C PHE A 124 2.47 0.52 0.83
N ILE A 125 1.68 0.87 1.85
CA ILE A 125 0.42 0.16 2.16
C ILE A 125 -0.57 0.33 1.00
N ALA A 126 -0.71 1.54 0.44
CA ALA A 126 -1.57 1.82 -0.69
C ALA A 126 -1.23 0.99 -1.94
N PHE A 127 0.04 0.99 -2.36
CA PHE A 127 0.50 0.21 -3.50
C PHE A 127 0.43 -1.29 -3.23
N PHE A 128 0.78 -1.75 -2.03
CA PHE A 128 0.75 -3.16 -1.67
C PHE A 128 -0.67 -3.74 -1.70
N LEU A 129 -1.66 -3.01 -1.17
CA LEU A 129 -3.04 -3.50 -1.05
C LEU A 129 -3.84 -3.37 -2.35
N LYS A 130 -3.70 -2.25 -3.07
CA LYS A 130 -4.54 -1.93 -4.24
C LYS A 130 -3.81 -2.05 -5.58
N GLY A 131 -2.51 -2.33 -5.56
CA GLY A 131 -1.67 -2.40 -6.75
C GLY A 131 -1.32 -1.03 -7.32
N GLN A 132 -0.73 -1.03 -8.51
CA GLN A 132 -0.08 0.16 -9.09
C GLN A 132 -1.04 1.33 -9.33
N ARG A 133 -2.09 1.13 -10.14
CA ARG A 133 -2.97 2.22 -10.58
C ARG A 133 -3.75 2.83 -9.43
N GLN A 134 -4.33 2.00 -8.56
CA GLN A 134 -5.12 2.48 -7.43
C GLN A 134 -4.23 3.03 -6.32
N GLY A 135 -3.05 2.45 -6.08
CA GLY A 135 -2.07 2.98 -5.14
C GLY A 135 -1.66 4.42 -5.44
N TRP A 136 -1.56 4.81 -6.71
CA TRP A 136 -1.34 6.20 -7.13
C TRP A 136 -2.48 7.12 -6.70
N TRP A 137 -3.74 6.74 -6.95
CA TRP A 137 -4.90 7.54 -6.56
C TRP A 137 -4.95 7.78 -5.05
N TYR A 138 -4.71 6.74 -4.25
CA TYR A 138 -4.67 6.88 -2.79
C TYR A 138 -3.49 7.72 -2.32
N SER A 139 -2.29 7.52 -2.87
CA SER A 139 -1.08 8.24 -2.42
C SER A 139 -1.12 9.72 -2.81
N VAL A 140 -1.49 10.03 -4.06
CA VAL A 140 -1.63 11.42 -4.52
C VAL A 140 -2.80 12.11 -3.82
N GLY A 141 -3.93 11.42 -3.64
CA GLY A 141 -5.06 11.94 -2.88
C GLY A 141 -4.68 12.26 -1.44
N PHE A 142 -3.94 11.36 -0.78
CA PHE A 142 -3.45 11.58 0.58
C PHE A 142 -2.49 12.78 0.66
N ILE A 143 -1.51 12.87 -0.26
CA ILE A 143 -0.61 14.04 -0.36
C ILE A 143 -1.40 15.34 -0.57
N ALA A 144 -2.41 15.34 -1.44
CA ALA A 144 -3.25 16.50 -1.70
C ALA A 144 -4.02 16.95 -0.45
N VAL A 145 -4.59 15.99 0.31
CA VAL A 145 -5.26 16.29 1.58
C VAL A 145 -4.26 16.85 2.59
N MET A 146 -3.03 16.34 2.66
CA MET A 146 -2.00 16.90 3.54
C MET A 146 -1.56 18.30 3.14
N MET A 147 -1.38 18.57 1.85
CA MET A 147 -1.09 19.93 1.36
C MET A 147 -2.23 20.90 1.71
N ALA A 148 -3.49 20.50 1.51
CA ALA A 148 -4.64 21.32 1.87
C ALA A 148 -4.69 21.58 3.39
N TYR A 149 -4.47 20.53 4.20
CA TYR A 149 -4.41 20.63 5.65
C TYR A 149 -3.34 21.65 6.11
N PHE A 150 -2.11 21.54 5.62
CA PHE A 150 -1.04 22.48 5.98
C PHE A 150 -1.22 23.88 5.39
N GLY A 151 -1.90 24.02 4.26
CA GLY A 151 -2.18 25.31 3.63
C GLY A 151 -3.30 26.12 4.30
N VAL A 152 -4.30 25.44 4.88
CA VAL A 152 -5.41 26.08 5.60
C VAL A 152 -5.11 26.27 7.09
N ARG A 153 -4.13 25.53 7.62
CA ARG A 153 -3.79 25.54 9.04
C ARG A 153 -3.47 26.95 9.53
N SER A 154 -4.24 27.42 10.51
CA SER A 154 -3.89 28.57 11.34
C SER A 154 -3.00 28.15 12.52
N PRO A 155 -1.97 28.93 12.90
CA PRO A 155 -1.17 28.70 14.11
C PRO A 155 -1.99 28.60 15.41
N GLU A 156 -3.22 29.10 15.43
CA GLU A 156 -4.05 29.23 16.64
C GLU A 156 -4.88 27.99 17.00
N TRP A 157 -4.81 26.91 16.21
CA TRP A 157 -5.55 25.67 16.53
C TRP A 157 -4.85 24.90 17.65
N GLY A 158 -5.21 25.20 18.90
CA GLY A 158 -4.53 24.70 20.11
C GLY A 158 -4.51 23.19 20.33
N ALA A 159 -5.29 22.41 19.58
CA ALA A 159 -5.30 20.94 19.66
C ALA A 159 -4.30 20.26 18.70
N VAL A 160 -3.50 21.04 17.96
CA VAL A 160 -2.71 20.54 16.83
C VAL A 160 -1.22 20.74 17.05
N TYR A 161 -0.43 19.69 16.82
CA TYR A 161 1.02 19.74 17.01
C TYR A 161 1.68 20.80 16.11
N PRO A 162 2.50 21.73 16.64
CA PRO A 162 3.05 22.87 15.88
C PRO A 162 4.32 22.49 15.10
N TYR A 163 4.15 21.98 13.87
CA TYR A 163 5.28 21.77 12.98
C TYR A 163 5.80 23.09 12.39
N SER A 164 7.13 23.21 12.28
CA SER A 164 7.72 24.35 11.59
C SER A 164 7.48 24.25 10.06
N PRO A 165 7.39 25.38 9.33
CA PRO A 165 7.22 25.37 7.89
C PRO A 165 8.31 24.60 7.14
N VAL A 166 9.54 24.61 7.67
CA VAL A 166 10.68 23.87 7.11
C VAL A 166 10.45 22.36 7.22
N VAL A 167 10.00 21.89 8.39
CA VAL A 167 9.70 20.47 8.62
C VAL A 167 8.54 20.01 7.74
N VAL A 168 7.49 20.81 7.59
CA VAL A 168 6.36 20.51 6.70
C VAL A 168 6.81 20.41 5.24
N THR A 169 7.64 21.33 4.78
CA THR A 169 8.16 21.32 3.40
C THR A 169 9.00 20.08 3.14
N GLN A 170 9.92 19.75 4.06
CA GLN A 170 10.75 18.54 3.97
C GLN A 170 9.89 17.28 4.00
N PHE A 171 8.90 17.22 4.89
CA PHE A 171 7.95 16.11 4.98
C PHE A 171 7.24 15.85 3.65
N LEU A 172 6.67 16.88 3.03
CA LEU A 172 5.93 16.74 1.78
C LEU A 172 6.84 16.29 0.63
N LEU A 173 8.05 16.86 0.51
CA LEU A 173 9.04 16.44 -0.48
C LEU A 173 9.47 14.99 -0.27
N SER A 174 9.76 14.61 0.97
CA SER A 174 10.10 13.22 1.33
C SER A 174 8.93 12.27 1.06
N LEU A 175 7.69 12.66 1.34
CA LEU A 175 6.51 11.83 1.08
C LEU A 175 6.30 11.60 -0.42
N CYS A 176 6.53 12.62 -1.26
CA CYS A 176 6.56 12.46 -2.71
C CYS A 176 7.65 11.47 -3.15
N PHE A 177 8.86 11.58 -2.61
CA PHE A 177 9.95 10.65 -2.87
C PHE A 177 9.58 9.21 -2.49
N TYR A 178 9.10 8.99 -1.27
CA TYR A 178 8.67 7.66 -0.79
C TYR A 178 7.51 7.10 -1.61
N THR A 179 6.63 7.95 -2.14
CA THR A 179 5.54 7.53 -3.03
C THR A 179 6.07 6.97 -4.34
N VAL A 180 7.01 7.68 -4.99
CA VAL A 180 7.67 7.19 -6.21
C VAL A 180 8.45 5.90 -5.93
N PHE A 181 9.16 5.85 -4.81
CA PHE A 181 9.93 4.68 -4.43
C PHE A 181 9.04 3.45 -4.16
N ALA A 182 7.94 3.61 -3.41
CA ALA A 182 6.96 2.57 -3.19
C ALA A 182 6.31 2.09 -4.50
N ALA A 183 5.99 3.02 -5.41
CA ALA A 183 5.47 2.69 -6.73
C ALA A 183 6.46 1.86 -7.55
N ASN A 184 7.76 2.18 -7.48
CA ASN A 184 8.81 1.42 -8.17
C ASN A 184 8.98 0.02 -7.58
N MET A 185 8.96 -0.13 -6.24
CA MET A 185 9.00 -1.44 -5.58
C MET A 185 7.82 -2.32 -5.98
N ASN A 186 6.62 -1.76 -5.99
CA ASN A 186 5.42 -2.50 -6.41
C ASN A 186 5.47 -2.89 -7.90
N LEU A 187 6.00 -2.03 -8.77
CA LEU A 187 6.23 -2.34 -10.17
C LEU A 187 7.23 -3.49 -10.35
N GLN A 188 8.34 -3.46 -9.63
CA GLN A 188 9.32 -4.54 -9.67
C GLN A 188 8.71 -5.86 -9.23
N ARG A 189 8.00 -5.87 -8.09
CA ARG A 189 7.26 -7.03 -7.58
C ARG A 189 6.32 -7.60 -8.64
N SER A 190 5.48 -6.76 -9.24
CA SER A 190 4.51 -7.17 -10.27
C SER A 190 5.19 -7.81 -11.49
N ARG A 191 6.33 -7.26 -11.94
CA ARG A 191 7.11 -7.84 -13.06
C ARG A 191 7.75 -9.17 -12.70
N PHE A 192 8.18 -9.36 -11.46
CA PHE A 192 8.72 -10.63 -10.99
C PHE A 192 7.64 -11.71 -10.92
N GLU A 193 6.45 -11.37 -10.40
CA GLU A 193 5.29 -12.27 -10.36
C GLU A 193 4.90 -12.71 -11.78
N GLU A 194 4.82 -11.79 -12.74
CA GLU A 194 4.50 -12.11 -14.14
C GLU A 194 5.52 -13.07 -14.76
N LYS A 195 6.81 -12.81 -14.60
CA LYS A 195 7.89 -13.69 -15.09
C LYS A 195 7.83 -15.08 -14.43
N LEU A 196 7.49 -15.15 -13.15
CA LEU A 196 7.35 -16.41 -12.43
C LEU A 196 6.18 -17.22 -12.99
N HIS A 197 5.03 -16.58 -13.21
CA HIS A 197 3.87 -17.21 -13.83
C HIS A 197 4.19 -17.75 -15.22
N GLN A 198 4.85 -16.97 -16.08
CA GLN A 198 5.25 -17.40 -17.42
C GLN A 198 6.13 -18.67 -17.37
N ARG A 199 7.16 -18.68 -16.51
CA ARG A 199 8.05 -19.84 -16.34
C ARG A 199 7.33 -21.08 -15.81
N VAL A 200 6.40 -20.91 -14.86
CA VAL A 200 5.60 -22.02 -14.33
C VAL A 200 4.69 -22.60 -15.43
N HIS A 201 4.07 -21.75 -16.25
CA HIS A 201 3.25 -22.18 -17.38
C HIS A 201 4.07 -22.93 -18.44
N GLU A 202 5.25 -22.42 -18.82
CA GLU A 202 6.16 -23.08 -19.75
C GLU A 202 6.58 -24.46 -19.26
N LYS A 203 7.06 -24.57 -18.02
CA LYS A 203 7.46 -25.87 -17.43
C LYS A 203 6.29 -26.85 -17.33
N THR A 204 5.10 -26.37 -16.98
CA THR A 204 3.90 -27.22 -16.91
C THR A 204 3.50 -27.74 -18.29
N ARG A 205 3.61 -26.92 -19.33
CA ARG A 205 3.39 -27.35 -20.73
C ARG A 205 4.43 -28.39 -21.15
N MET A 206 5.72 -28.13 -20.92
CA MET A 206 6.79 -29.09 -21.22
C MET A 206 6.58 -30.44 -20.52
N ARG A 207 6.20 -30.43 -19.23
CA ARG A 207 5.91 -31.66 -18.48
C ARG A 207 4.73 -32.43 -19.08
N LYS A 208 3.64 -31.74 -19.45
CA LYS A 208 2.48 -32.36 -20.12
C LYS A 208 2.86 -32.95 -21.48
N SER A 209 3.64 -32.25 -22.28
CA SER A 209 4.12 -32.74 -23.59
C SER A 209 5.06 -33.94 -23.46
N CYS A 210 5.94 -33.95 -22.46
CA CYS A 210 6.80 -35.10 -22.16
C CYS A 210 5.97 -36.31 -21.72
N TRP A 211 5.03 -36.11 -20.79
CA TRP A 211 4.16 -37.18 -20.30
C TRP A 211 3.31 -37.79 -21.42
N ALA A 212 2.71 -36.96 -22.27
CA ALA A 212 1.94 -37.43 -23.44
C ALA A 212 2.81 -38.26 -24.41
N ARG A 213 4.09 -37.91 -24.56
CA ARG A 213 5.03 -38.65 -25.41
C ARG A 213 5.42 -39.99 -24.79
N CYS A 214 5.62 -40.05 -23.47
CA CYS A 214 5.91 -41.29 -22.75
C CYS A 214 4.70 -42.24 -22.70
N SER A 215 3.48 -41.72 -22.54
CA SER A 215 2.26 -42.55 -22.52
C SER A 215 1.92 -43.19 -23.86
N PHE A 216 2.50 -42.69 -24.96
CA PHE A 216 2.30 -43.24 -26.31
C PHE A 216 3.34 -44.31 -26.69
N TRP A 217 4.33 -44.58 -25.83
CA TRP A 217 5.29 -45.64 -26.09
C TRP A 217 4.65 -47.00 -25.75
N PRO A 218 4.43 -47.91 -26.72
CA PRO A 218 3.84 -49.21 -26.42
C PRO A 218 4.77 -50.00 -25.50
N PRO A 219 4.23 -50.79 -24.56
CA PRO A 219 5.06 -51.68 -23.75
C PRO A 219 5.83 -52.60 -24.70
N THR A 220 7.16 -52.53 -24.64
CA THR A 220 8.03 -53.45 -25.37
C THR A 220 7.76 -54.86 -24.83
N THR A 221 7.05 -55.67 -25.62
CA THR A 221 6.86 -57.09 -25.33
C THR A 221 8.23 -57.75 -25.28
N ARG A 222 8.67 -58.08 -24.06
CA ARG A 222 9.76 -59.05 -23.83
C ARG A 222 9.17 -60.44 -23.74
#